data_AF-A0A8W8NYW1-F1
#
_entry.id   AF-A0A8W8NYW1-F1
#
_cell.length_a   1.000
_cell.length_b   1.000
_cell.length_c   1.000
_cell.angle_alpha   90.00
_cell.angle_beta   90.00
_cell.angle_gamma   90.00
#
_symmetry.space_group_name_H-M   'P 1'
#
loop_
_entity.id
_entity.type
_entity.pdbx_description
1 polymer ?
#
loop_
_entity_poly.entity_id
_entity_poly.type
_entity_poly.pdbx_seq_one_letter_code
_entity_poly.pdbx_strand_id
1 'polypeptide(L)'
;MVFFKQENLSRRPTTVLTQSSTYNAQTASFANDGDVQTDELHCSHTAHNHTKAWLQVDFGQPYMINNVLIHYRREGDESSSWKQYRFRQFYLDASNNSALQTTTSQRTRCYTDNTTARDLPPNIIDIPCKQTARYVIVETTYDAPEDDYLDEHGAILEICEIKVYGCGKTNGICTKGCTLGQHGDTCDETCSHGCAGGTCDQQKGTCSAGCKQNWTGRLCDVCDAKHYGPACSMECNINCLNNTCNDVTGSCKDGCAFGKFGDFCNETCDDNCVSYWHEDTEKYKKLKESNLETLFILYGMIAALCVSLIVNGCMIKWNLRRDQYKGQDVNQKTMNKNFPLQDSISPQDIYDTVGDDKKYEDLGHLSGSSHYDQLELIKSS
;
A
#
# COMPACT_ATOMS: atom_id res chain seq x y z
N MET A 1 -7.76 -15.92 10.14
CA MET A 1 -7.02 -16.99 9.44
C MET A 1 -7.19 -16.75 7.95
N VAL A 2 -6.11 -16.60 7.18
CA VAL A 2 -6.17 -16.18 5.77
C VAL A 2 -5.40 -17.19 4.93
N PHE A 3 -6.02 -17.67 3.84
CA PHE A 3 -5.43 -18.68 2.96
C PHE A 3 -4.56 -18.04 1.87
N PHE A 4 -3.40 -18.64 1.62
CA PHE A 4 -2.40 -18.17 0.65
C PHE A 4 -2.78 -18.59 -0.78
N LYS A 5 -2.31 -17.83 -1.78
CA LYS A 5 -2.40 -18.21 -3.22
C LYS A 5 -1.02 -18.57 -3.78
N GLN A 6 -0.52 -19.73 -3.39
CA GLN A 6 0.51 -20.41 -4.18
C GLN A 6 -0.14 -21.03 -5.43
N GLU A 7 0.62 -21.27 -6.49
CA GLU A 7 0.07 -21.90 -7.69
C GLU A 7 0.00 -23.43 -7.49
N ASN A 8 -1.17 -24.03 -7.73
CA ASN A 8 -1.30 -25.49 -7.75
C ASN A 8 -0.74 -26.06 -9.07
N LEU A 9 0.49 -26.56 -9.01
CA LEU A 9 1.22 -27.15 -10.12
C LEU A 9 0.55 -28.41 -10.69
N SER A 10 -0.28 -29.13 -9.91
CA SER A 10 -0.99 -30.32 -10.39
C SER A 10 -2.07 -30.01 -11.44
N ARG A 11 -2.57 -28.77 -11.47
CA ARG A 11 -3.67 -28.31 -12.34
C ARG A 11 -3.21 -27.61 -13.61
N ARG A 12 -1.90 -27.64 -13.94
CA ARG A 12 -1.37 -27.06 -15.18
C ARG A 12 -1.61 -27.98 -16.38
N PRO A 13 -1.87 -27.45 -17.59
CA PRO A 13 -1.98 -28.25 -18.82
C PRO A 13 -0.71 -29.05 -19.20
N THR A 14 0.43 -28.73 -18.60
CA THR A 14 1.71 -29.45 -18.78
C THR A 14 1.91 -30.60 -17.79
N THR A 15 1.04 -30.72 -16.78
CA THR A 15 1.20 -31.69 -15.70
C THR A 15 0.39 -32.96 -15.98
N VAL A 16 1.03 -34.11 -15.85
CA VAL A 16 0.43 -35.43 -16.13
C VAL A 16 0.51 -36.28 -14.87
N LEU A 17 -0.63 -36.84 -14.45
CA LEU A 17 -0.68 -37.83 -13.38
C LEU A 17 -0.69 -39.24 -13.96
N THR A 18 0.02 -40.16 -13.28
CA THR A 18 0.08 -41.59 -13.62
C THR A 18 0.21 -42.41 -12.35
N GLN A 19 -0.22 -43.67 -12.39
CA GLN A 19 -0.23 -44.58 -11.23
C GLN A 19 0.24 -45.98 -11.62
N SER A 20 0.60 -46.80 -10.63
CA SER A 20 1.20 -48.13 -10.80
C SER A 20 0.31 -49.15 -11.52
N SER A 21 -1.00 -49.07 -11.28
CA SER A 21 -2.07 -49.92 -11.81
C SER A 21 -3.40 -49.19 -11.63
N THR A 22 -4.48 -49.59 -12.30
CA THR A 22 -5.80 -48.93 -12.16
C THR A 22 -6.88 -49.95 -11.86
N TYR A 23 -7.69 -49.66 -10.84
CA TYR A 23 -8.92 -50.37 -10.55
C TYR A 23 -10.08 -49.76 -11.35
N ASN A 24 -10.90 -50.61 -11.97
CA ASN A 24 -12.03 -50.23 -12.81
C ASN A 24 -11.72 -49.07 -13.79
N ALA A 25 -12.31 -47.90 -13.57
CA ALA A 25 -12.13 -46.69 -14.39
C ALA A 25 -11.48 -45.52 -13.62
N GLN A 26 -11.02 -45.74 -12.39
CA GLN A 26 -10.52 -44.72 -11.47
C GLN A 26 -9.05 -44.36 -11.77
N THR A 27 -8.84 -43.70 -12.91
CA THR A 27 -7.53 -43.30 -13.41
C THR A 27 -6.88 -42.19 -12.59
N ALA A 28 -5.57 -42.01 -12.74
CA ALA A 28 -4.79 -41.03 -11.97
C ALA A 28 -5.23 -39.56 -12.20
N SER A 29 -6.01 -39.29 -13.25
CA SER A 29 -6.59 -37.98 -13.56
C SER A 29 -7.64 -37.51 -12.55
N PHE A 30 -8.32 -38.42 -11.84
CA PHE A 30 -9.28 -38.04 -10.79
C PHE A 30 -8.55 -37.23 -9.71
N ALA A 31 -7.36 -37.70 -9.31
CA ALA A 31 -6.48 -37.01 -8.35
C ALA A 31 -5.92 -35.64 -8.80
N ASN A 32 -6.26 -35.13 -9.99
CA ASN A 32 -6.05 -33.73 -10.34
C ASN A 32 -7.19 -33.09 -11.15
N ASP A 33 -8.43 -33.63 -11.10
CA ASP A 33 -9.56 -33.06 -11.85
C ASP A 33 -10.17 -31.81 -11.18
N GLY A 34 -9.85 -31.58 -9.91
CA GLY A 34 -10.23 -30.42 -9.12
C GLY A 34 -11.49 -30.58 -8.27
N ASP A 35 -12.10 -31.77 -8.25
CA ASP A 35 -13.00 -32.16 -7.15
C ASP A 35 -12.19 -32.28 -5.83
N VAL A 36 -12.89 -32.35 -4.71
CA VAL A 36 -12.36 -32.52 -3.35
C VAL A 36 -13.22 -33.44 -2.48
N GLN A 37 -14.28 -34.03 -3.05
CA GLN A 37 -15.04 -35.10 -2.43
C GLN A 37 -14.13 -36.32 -2.18
N THR A 38 -14.47 -37.11 -1.16
CA THR A 38 -13.61 -38.22 -0.68
C THR A 38 -14.32 -39.58 -0.63
N ASP A 39 -15.54 -39.69 -1.15
CA ASP A 39 -16.16 -40.98 -1.46
C ASP A 39 -15.50 -41.63 -2.69
N GLU A 40 -15.65 -42.95 -2.82
CA GLU A 40 -15.02 -43.78 -3.86
C GLU A 40 -15.06 -43.21 -5.29
N LEU A 41 -16.19 -42.61 -5.68
CA LEU A 41 -16.47 -42.25 -7.08
C LEU A 41 -15.65 -41.05 -7.57
N HIS A 42 -15.12 -40.25 -6.64
CA HIS A 42 -14.33 -39.05 -6.93
C HIS A 42 -12.82 -39.28 -6.72
N CYS A 43 -12.39 -40.53 -6.55
CA CYS A 43 -10.99 -40.88 -6.26
C CYS A 43 -10.33 -41.72 -7.35
N SER A 44 -9.04 -41.45 -7.61
CA SER A 44 -8.18 -42.40 -8.33
C SER A 44 -7.95 -43.64 -7.46
N HIS A 45 -7.83 -44.83 -8.05
CA HIS A 45 -7.71 -46.09 -7.30
C HIS A 45 -6.73 -47.04 -8.00
N THR A 46 -5.68 -47.49 -7.31
CA THR A 46 -4.78 -48.53 -7.84
C THR A 46 -5.39 -49.92 -7.69
N ALA A 47 -5.07 -50.87 -8.56
CA ALA A 47 -5.58 -52.23 -8.42
C ALA A 47 -5.04 -52.92 -7.15
N HIS A 48 -5.82 -53.85 -6.60
CA HIS A 48 -5.41 -54.78 -5.54
C HIS A 48 -4.40 -55.83 -6.06
N ASN A 49 -3.91 -56.68 -5.15
CA ASN A 49 -2.96 -57.78 -5.40
C ASN A 49 -1.62 -57.34 -6.01
N HIS A 50 -1.15 -56.15 -5.62
CA HIS A 50 0.18 -55.62 -5.88
C HIS A 50 0.98 -55.44 -4.59
N THR A 51 2.28 -55.76 -4.60
CA THR A 51 3.19 -55.54 -3.45
C THR A 51 3.66 -54.08 -3.30
N LYS A 52 3.27 -53.20 -4.23
CA LYS A 52 3.58 -51.77 -4.22
C LYS A 52 2.55 -51.01 -5.05
N ALA A 53 1.99 -49.94 -4.48
CA ALA A 53 1.22 -48.93 -5.20
C ALA A 53 1.98 -47.61 -5.24
N TRP A 54 1.85 -46.86 -6.34
CA TRP A 54 2.30 -45.47 -6.41
C TRP A 54 1.39 -44.63 -7.32
N LEU A 55 1.35 -43.33 -7.03
CA LEU A 55 0.85 -42.28 -7.90
C LEU A 55 1.92 -41.20 -8.01
N GLN A 56 2.22 -40.76 -9.23
CA GLN A 56 3.17 -39.68 -9.50
C GLN A 56 2.51 -38.51 -10.25
N VAL A 57 2.94 -37.31 -9.89
CA VAL A 57 2.62 -36.05 -10.57
C VAL A 57 3.88 -35.63 -11.34
N ASP A 58 3.85 -35.70 -12.68
CA ASP A 58 4.94 -35.24 -13.55
C ASP A 58 4.63 -33.83 -14.08
N PHE A 59 5.38 -32.81 -13.67
CA PHE A 59 5.18 -31.43 -14.14
C PHE A 59 5.80 -31.15 -15.52
N GLY A 60 6.37 -32.17 -16.19
CA GLY A 60 7.09 -32.09 -17.47
C GLY A 60 8.51 -31.55 -17.34
N GLN A 61 8.75 -30.61 -16.42
CA GLN A 61 10.06 -30.05 -16.06
C GLN A 61 10.14 -29.81 -14.54
N PRO A 62 11.34 -29.64 -13.95
CA PRO A 62 11.45 -29.44 -12.51
C PRO A 62 10.96 -28.05 -12.06
N TYR A 63 10.28 -28.00 -10.91
CA TYR A 63 9.78 -26.78 -10.25
C TYR A 63 10.23 -26.70 -8.79
N MET A 64 10.13 -25.51 -8.19
CA MET A 64 10.35 -25.33 -6.75
C MET A 64 9.03 -25.62 -6.02
N ILE A 65 8.95 -26.78 -5.37
CA ILE A 65 7.81 -27.20 -4.56
C ILE A 65 7.95 -26.57 -3.16
N ASN A 66 6.84 -26.17 -2.55
CA ASN A 66 6.77 -25.74 -1.15
C ASN A 66 6.08 -26.78 -0.25
N ASN A 67 4.92 -27.29 -0.68
CA ASN A 67 4.11 -28.27 0.05
C ASN A 67 3.18 -29.02 -0.90
N VAL A 68 2.63 -30.13 -0.41
CA VAL A 68 1.68 -31.00 -1.11
C VAL A 68 0.49 -31.28 -0.20
N LEU A 69 -0.70 -30.86 -0.62
CA LEU A 69 -1.96 -31.15 0.06
C LEU A 69 -2.62 -32.36 -0.61
N ILE A 70 -2.80 -33.44 0.14
CA ILE A 70 -3.48 -34.66 -0.30
C ILE A 70 -4.87 -34.72 0.33
N HIS A 71 -5.89 -34.89 -0.50
CA HIS A 71 -7.20 -35.41 -0.14
C HIS A 71 -7.19 -36.92 -0.46
N TYR A 72 -7.35 -37.77 0.56
CA TYR A 72 -7.44 -39.22 0.43
C TYR A 72 -8.88 -39.69 0.73
N ARG A 73 -9.26 -40.83 0.15
CA ARG A 73 -10.58 -41.43 0.30
C ARG A 73 -10.97 -41.58 1.78
N ARG A 74 -12.20 -41.17 2.08
CA ARG A 74 -12.92 -41.37 3.34
C ARG A 74 -14.40 -41.18 3.04
N GLU A 75 -15.18 -42.23 3.28
CA GLU A 75 -16.64 -42.15 3.20
C GLU A 75 -17.18 -41.13 4.22
N GLY A 76 -18.13 -40.30 3.78
CA GLY A 76 -18.52 -39.06 4.45
C GLY A 76 -19.27 -39.18 5.79
N ASP A 77 -19.52 -40.40 6.27
CA ASP A 77 -20.25 -40.67 7.51
C ASP A 77 -19.37 -41.44 8.52
N GLU A 78 -19.50 -41.10 9.79
CA GLU A 78 -18.93 -41.88 10.89
C GLU A 78 -19.54 -43.29 10.93
N SER A 79 -20.81 -43.46 10.50
CA SER A 79 -21.51 -44.75 10.43
C SER A 79 -20.97 -45.75 9.39
N SER A 80 -20.26 -45.28 8.35
CA SER A 80 -19.69 -46.18 7.33
C SER A 80 -18.62 -47.10 7.93
N SER A 81 -18.66 -48.40 7.63
CA SER A 81 -17.60 -49.33 8.05
C SER A 81 -16.26 -49.05 7.38
N TRP A 82 -16.27 -48.45 6.19
CA TRP A 82 -15.05 -48.13 5.45
C TRP A 82 -14.40 -46.84 5.98
N LYS A 83 -13.09 -46.90 6.24
CA LYS A 83 -12.25 -45.79 6.72
C LYS A 83 -10.92 -45.82 5.96
N GLN A 84 -10.11 -44.77 6.07
CA GLN A 84 -8.84 -44.60 5.36
C GLN A 84 -7.69 -45.52 5.82
N TYR A 85 -7.97 -46.78 6.18
CA TYR A 85 -6.99 -47.74 6.70
C TYR A 85 -5.90 -48.11 5.67
N ARG A 86 -6.20 -48.05 4.36
CA ARG A 86 -5.24 -48.19 3.26
C ARG A 86 -4.19 -47.06 3.21
N PHE A 87 -4.47 -45.88 3.78
CA PHE A 87 -3.59 -44.69 3.70
C PHE A 87 -2.43 -44.68 4.71
N ARG A 88 -1.86 -45.84 5.06
CA ARG A 88 -0.79 -45.95 6.07
C ARG A 88 0.55 -46.32 5.47
N GLN A 89 1.61 -45.98 6.22
CA GLN A 89 3.02 -46.26 5.96
C GLN A 89 3.49 -45.83 4.56
N PHE A 90 2.78 -44.86 3.98
CA PHE A 90 3.08 -44.29 2.67
C PHE A 90 4.20 -43.25 2.75
N TYR A 91 4.80 -43.02 1.60
CA TYR A 91 5.93 -42.14 1.42
C TYR A 91 5.58 -41.04 0.41
N LEU A 92 5.97 -39.79 0.71
CA LEU A 92 5.98 -38.71 -0.26
C LEU A 92 7.43 -38.34 -0.58
N ASP A 93 7.82 -38.61 -1.82
CA ASP A 93 9.14 -38.36 -2.40
C ASP A 93 9.06 -37.24 -3.44
N ALA A 94 10.06 -36.36 -3.46
CA ALA A 94 10.35 -35.45 -4.57
C ALA A 94 11.51 -36.02 -5.40
N SER A 95 11.44 -36.00 -6.74
CA SER A 95 12.55 -36.47 -7.58
C SER A 95 12.62 -35.80 -8.96
N ASN A 96 13.76 -35.93 -9.63
CA ASN A 96 13.90 -35.62 -11.05
C ASN A 96 13.69 -36.84 -11.96
N ASN A 97 13.46 -38.02 -11.37
CA ASN A 97 13.19 -39.27 -12.07
C ASN A 97 11.77 -39.79 -11.75
N SER A 98 11.16 -40.52 -12.69
CA SER A 98 9.84 -41.14 -12.52
C SER A 98 9.86 -42.32 -11.54
N ALA A 99 8.72 -42.58 -10.89
CA ALA A 99 8.44 -43.75 -10.07
C ALA A 99 8.70 -45.10 -10.79
N LEU A 100 8.69 -45.12 -12.14
CA LEU A 100 9.03 -46.27 -12.96
C LEU A 100 10.50 -46.74 -12.82
N GLN A 101 11.39 -45.94 -12.24
CA GLN A 101 12.75 -46.38 -11.92
C GLN A 101 12.78 -47.24 -10.65
N THR A 102 13.43 -48.41 -10.74
CA THR A 102 13.60 -49.35 -9.64
C THR A 102 14.50 -48.84 -8.51
N THR A 103 15.43 -47.93 -8.81
CA THR A 103 16.36 -47.34 -7.84
C THR A 103 15.81 -46.05 -7.24
N THR A 104 15.47 -46.08 -5.94
CA THR A 104 14.90 -44.92 -5.22
C THR A 104 15.94 -43.97 -4.62
N SER A 105 17.25 -44.27 -4.73
CA SER A 105 18.33 -43.49 -4.11
C SER A 105 18.51 -42.05 -4.61
N GLN A 106 17.85 -41.68 -5.71
CA GLN A 106 17.81 -40.30 -6.25
C GLN A 106 16.47 -39.59 -5.94
N ARG A 107 15.67 -40.15 -5.02
CA ARG A 107 14.46 -39.51 -4.50
C ARG A 107 14.77 -38.83 -3.16
N THR A 108 14.24 -37.63 -2.97
CA THR A 108 14.33 -36.90 -1.70
C THR A 108 13.04 -37.07 -0.93
N ARG A 109 13.12 -37.77 0.21
CA ARG A 109 11.99 -37.99 1.12
C ARG A 109 11.50 -36.66 1.71
N CYS A 110 10.28 -36.27 1.40
CA CYS A 110 9.61 -35.14 2.04
C CYS A 110 8.78 -35.59 3.26
N TYR A 111 8.12 -36.74 3.18
CA TYR A 111 7.30 -37.27 4.29
C TYR A 111 7.25 -38.79 4.30
N THR A 112 7.28 -39.35 5.51
CA THR A 112 7.08 -40.78 5.78
C THR A 112 5.93 -40.86 6.78
N ASP A 113 4.79 -41.45 6.40
CA ASP A 113 3.82 -41.89 7.39
C ASP A 113 4.38 -43.08 8.18
N ASN A 114 4.04 -43.16 9.46
CA ASN A 114 4.39 -44.28 10.34
C ASN A 114 3.15 -44.78 11.11
N THR A 115 1.95 -44.51 10.62
CA THR A 115 0.68 -44.88 11.26
C THR A 115 0.50 -46.39 11.22
N THR A 116 0.00 -46.96 12.33
CA THR A 116 -0.17 -48.41 12.49
C THR A 116 -1.65 -48.82 12.40
N ALA A 117 -1.93 -50.12 12.27
CA ALA A 117 -3.29 -50.66 12.10
C ALA A 117 -4.29 -50.35 13.24
N ARG A 118 -3.86 -49.72 14.34
CA ARG A 118 -4.76 -49.27 15.43
C ARG A 118 -5.22 -47.83 15.29
N ASP A 119 -4.55 -47.07 14.44
CA ASP A 119 -4.70 -45.63 14.28
C ASP A 119 -5.13 -45.32 12.83
N LEU A 120 -5.63 -44.11 12.58
CA LEU A 120 -5.96 -43.65 11.22
C LEU A 120 -5.31 -42.28 10.97
N PRO A 121 -4.56 -42.09 9.88
CA PRO A 121 -4.00 -40.79 9.55
C PRO A 121 -5.11 -39.84 9.07
N PRO A 122 -4.91 -38.51 9.12
CA PRO A 122 -5.87 -37.55 8.58
C PRO A 122 -6.12 -37.80 7.08
N ASN A 123 -7.38 -37.93 6.68
CA ASN A 123 -7.74 -38.11 5.27
C ASN A 123 -7.57 -36.82 4.42
N ILE A 124 -7.23 -35.70 5.06
CA ILE A 124 -6.71 -34.50 4.42
C ILE A 124 -5.42 -34.13 5.14
N ILE A 125 -4.29 -34.10 4.42
CA ILE A 125 -2.95 -33.85 4.98
C ILE A 125 -2.17 -32.84 4.11
N ASP A 126 -1.65 -31.79 4.74
CA ASP A 126 -0.76 -30.80 4.11
C ASP A 126 0.69 -31.10 4.50
N ILE A 127 1.51 -31.42 3.51
CA ILE A 127 2.88 -31.95 3.67
C ILE A 127 3.89 -30.92 3.18
N PRO A 128 4.67 -30.27 4.06
CA PRO A 128 5.80 -29.42 3.67
C PRO A 128 6.85 -30.22 2.88
N CYS A 129 7.20 -29.74 1.68
CA CYS A 129 8.09 -30.43 0.74
C CYS A 129 8.91 -29.41 -0.06
N LYS A 130 9.83 -28.72 0.62
CA LYS A 130 10.66 -27.64 0.04
C LYS A 130 11.78 -28.19 -0.84
N GLN A 131 11.46 -28.62 -2.06
CA GLN A 131 12.36 -29.33 -2.97
C GLN A 131 12.26 -28.86 -4.42
N THR A 132 13.36 -28.94 -5.18
CA THR A 132 13.37 -28.65 -6.62
C THR A 132 13.35 -29.95 -7.43
N ALA A 133 12.18 -30.32 -7.97
CA ALA A 133 11.92 -31.63 -8.55
C ALA A 133 10.91 -31.58 -9.72
N ARG A 134 10.99 -32.56 -10.64
CA ARG A 134 10.04 -32.77 -11.75
C ARG A 134 8.85 -33.65 -11.36
N TYR A 135 9.07 -34.54 -10.40
CA TYR A 135 8.09 -35.50 -9.92
C TYR A 135 7.83 -35.30 -8.43
N VAL A 136 6.55 -35.28 -8.05
CA VAL A 136 6.10 -35.70 -6.71
C VAL A 136 5.58 -37.12 -6.84
N ILE A 137 6.01 -38.02 -5.96
CA ILE A 137 5.63 -39.43 -5.96
C ILE A 137 5.06 -39.77 -4.59
N VAL A 138 3.83 -40.27 -4.55
CA VAL A 138 3.25 -40.95 -3.40
C VAL A 138 3.42 -42.46 -3.65
N GLU A 139 4.05 -43.18 -2.72
CA GLU A 139 4.32 -44.62 -2.85
C GLU A 139 4.01 -45.33 -1.54
N THR A 140 3.41 -46.53 -1.58
CA THR A 140 3.25 -47.39 -0.41
C THR A 140 3.52 -48.86 -0.76
N THR A 141 3.94 -49.62 0.24
CA THR A 141 4.02 -51.09 0.23
C THR A 141 3.22 -51.69 1.40
N TYR A 142 2.30 -50.90 1.97
CA TYR A 142 1.46 -51.30 3.10
C TYR A 142 0.29 -52.15 2.62
N ASP A 143 0.21 -53.37 3.12
CA ASP A 143 -0.93 -54.27 3.02
C ASP A 143 -1.82 -54.05 4.25
N ALA A 144 -3.12 -53.81 4.06
CA ALA A 144 -4.03 -53.38 5.13
C ALA A 144 -4.78 -54.59 5.72
N PRO A 145 -4.43 -55.09 6.92
CA PRO A 145 -5.02 -56.32 7.47
C PRO A 145 -6.49 -56.18 7.88
N GLU A 146 -7.05 -54.97 7.92
CA GLU A 146 -8.48 -54.74 8.11
C GLU A 146 -9.31 -54.92 6.83
N ASP A 147 -8.65 -55.08 5.67
CA ASP A 147 -9.23 -55.09 4.33
C ASP A 147 -9.44 -56.52 3.77
N ASP A 148 -9.61 -57.50 4.67
CA ASP A 148 -9.72 -58.94 4.38
C ASP A 148 -11.08 -59.33 3.75
N TYR A 149 -11.49 -58.60 2.71
CA TYR A 149 -12.72 -58.81 1.97
C TYR A 149 -12.42 -59.33 0.56
N LEU A 150 -12.84 -60.57 0.29
CA LEU A 150 -12.80 -61.20 -1.04
C LEU A 150 -11.41 -61.27 -1.73
N ASP A 151 -10.32 -61.49 -0.98
CA ASP A 151 -8.95 -61.70 -1.52
C ASP A 151 -8.33 -60.42 -2.16
N GLU A 152 -8.80 -59.22 -1.76
CA GLU A 152 -8.26 -57.91 -2.20
C GLU A 152 -6.99 -57.47 -1.43
N HIS A 153 -5.96 -58.32 -1.39
CA HIS A 153 -4.76 -58.03 -0.60
C HIS A 153 -3.78 -57.02 -1.23
N GLY A 154 -2.88 -56.47 -0.42
CA GLY A 154 -1.69 -55.75 -0.87
C GLY A 154 -1.78 -54.22 -0.82
N ALA A 155 -0.83 -53.58 -1.50
CA ALA A 155 -0.65 -52.14 -1.47
C ALA A 155 -1.61 -51.43 -2.42
N ILE A 156 -2.45 -50.54 -1.87
CA ILE A 156 -3.49 -49.79 -2.58
C ILE A 156 -3.38 -48.29 -2.24
N LEU A 157 -3.63 -47.41 -3.22
CA LEU A 157 -3.75 -45.96 -3.04
C LEU A 157 -5.05 -45.44 -3.65
N GLU A 158 -5.81 -44.69 -2.85
CA GLU A 158 -7.09 -44.05 -3.22
C GLU A 158 -7.02 -42.52 -3.01
N ILE A 159 -6.25 -41.84 -3.87
CA ILE A 159 -6.06 -40.38 -3.79
C ILE A 159 -7.18 -39.70 -4.57
N CYS A 160 -7.88 -38.77 -3.93
CA CYS A 160 -9.01 -38.06 -4.54
C CYS A 160 -8.60 -36.73 -5.17
N GLU A 161 -7.64 -36.01 -4.57
CA GLU A 161 -7.07 -34.81 -5.18
C GLU A 161 -5.71 -34.50 -4.53
N ILE A 162 -4.64 -34.38 -5.34
CA ILE A 162 -3.29 -34.01 -4.91
C ILE A 162 -2.92 -32.63 -5.44
N LYS A 163 -2.82 -31.66 -4.54
CA LYS A 163 -2.48 -30.26 -4.85
C LYS A 163 -1.02 -29.99 -4.49
N VAL A 164 -0.16 -29.86 -5.49
CA VAL A 164 1.26 -29.52 -5.30
C VAL A 164 1.43 -28.03 -5.47
N TYR A 165 1.89 -27.32 -4.43
CA TYR A 165 2.05 -25.87 -4.46
C TYR A 165 3.51 -25.47 -4.66
N GLY A 166 3.78 -24.49 -5.55
CA GLY A 166 5.15 -24.06 -5.85
C GLY A 166 5.28 -22.90 -6.87
N CYS A 167 6.52 -22.62 -7.29
CA CYS A 167 6.86 -21.49 -8.19
C CYS A 167 7.81 -21.91 -9.34
N GLY A 168 7.99 -21.01 -10.33
CA GLY A 168 8.72 -21.27 -11.58
C GLY A 168 10.24 -21.43 -11.40
N LYS A 169 10.83 -22.53 -11.90
CA LYS A 169 12.27 -22.83 -11.72
C LYS A 169 13.21 -21.90 -12.48
N THR A 170 12.86 -21.46 -13.69
CA THR A 170 13.81 -20.79 -14.61
C THR A 170 14.14 -19.35 -14.23
N ASN A 171 13.33 -18.73 -13.36
CA ASN A 171 13.47 -17.34 -12.93
C ASN A 171 13.06 -17.13 -11.45
N GLY A 172 12.71 -18.21 -10.73
CA GLY A 172 12.17 -18.15 -9.37
C GLY A 172 10.74 -17.62 -9.25
N ILE A 173 10.15 -17.04 -10.31
CA ILE A 173 9.03 -16.12 -10.15
C ILE A 173 7.75 -16.80 -9.65
N CYS A 174 7.24 -16.29 -8.53
CA CYS A 174 5.96 -16.68 -7.96
C CYS A 174 4.82 -15.82 -8.53
N THR A 175 4.31 -16.19 -9.71
CA THR A 175 3.30 -15.41 -10.48
C THR A 175 1.93 -15.24 -9.80
N LYS A 176 1.75 -15.72 -8.57
CA LYS A 176 0.55 -15.55 -7.73
C LYS A 176 0.84 -14.88 -6.37
N GLY A 177 2.08 -14.47 -6.13
CA GLY A 177 2.52 -13.74 -4.93
C GLY A 177 3.33 -14.59 -3.93
N CYS A 178 3.95 -13.90 -2.98
CA CYS A 178 4.82 -14.46 -1.95
C CYS A 178 4.10 -14.90 -0.67
N THR A 179 4.81 -15.63 0.19
CA THR A 179 4.30 -15.95 1.54
C THR A 179 4.16 -14.66 2.37
N LEU A 180 3.30 -14.69 3.40
CA LEU A 180 3.06 -13.50 4.22
C LEU A 180 4.32 -13.16 5.04
N GLY A 181 4.85 -11.95 4.86
CA GLY A 181 6.15 -11.56 5.39
C GLY A 181 7.32 -11.67 4.40
N GLN A 182 7.07 -12.06 3.14
CA GLN A 182 8.06 -12.09 2.06
C GLN A 182 7.65 -11.23 0.86
N HIS A 183 8.65 -10.79 0.09
CA HIS A 183 8.48 -10.01 -1.15
C HIS A 183 9.63 -10.25 -2.16
N GLY A 184 9.59 -9.51 -3.27
CA GLY A 184 10.48 -9.67 -4.41
C GLY A 184 9.95 -10.73 -5.38
N ASP A 185 10.36 -10.68 -6.65
CA ASP A 185 9.79 -11.55 -7.69
C ASP A 185 9.95 -13.06 -7.38
N THR A 186 11.04 -13.43 -6.70
CA THR A 186 11.35 -14.81 -6.26
C THR A 186 10.91 -15.14 -4.84
N CYS A 187 10.42 -14.15 -4.08
CA CYS A 187 9.99 -14.29 -2.69
C CYS A 187 11.09 -14.63 -1.67
N ASP A 188 12.37 -14.34 -1.98
CA ASP A 188 13.50 -14.54 -1.06
C ASP A 188 13.68 -13.38 -0.06
N GLU A 189 13.13 -12.20 -0.36
CA GLU A 189 13.24 -11.01 0.49
C GLU A 189 12.21 -11.07 1.64
N THR A 190 12.57 -10.57 2.82
CA THR A 190 11.69 -10.55 4.00
C THR A 190 11.21 -9.12 4.29
N CYS A 191 9.91 -8.93 4.51
CA CYS A 191 9.33 -7.66 4.92
C CYS A 191 10.03 -7.13 6.18
N SER A 192 10.19 -5.81 6.31
CA SER A 192 10.86 -5.21 7.48
C SER A 192 10.20 -5.62 8.80
N HIS A 193 11.05 -5.78 9.82
CA HIS A 193 10.62 -5.94 11.20
C HIS A 193 9.81 -4.74 11.71
N GLY A 194 9.92 -3.57 11.08
CA GLY A 194 9.10 -2.39 11.36
C GLY A 194 7.70 -2.38 10.72
N CYS A 195 7.37 -3.31 9.80
CA CYS A 195 6.01 -3.38 9.23
C CYS A 195 4.94 -3.68 10.29
N ALA A 196 3.86 -2.90 10.33
CA ALA A 196 2.68 -3.23 11.12
C ALA A 196 2.08 -4.56 10.64
N GLY A 197 1.74 -5.43 11.60
CA GLY A 197 1.30 -6.81 11.32
C GLY A 197 2.37 -7.74 10.70
N GLY A 198 3.59 -7.26 10.42
CA GLY A 198 4.63 -8.05 9.74
C GLY A 198 4.34 -8.32 8.25
N THR A 199 3.53 -7.48 7.59
CA THR A 199 3.06 -7.72 6.20
C THR A 199 3.44 -6.58 5.27
N CYS A 200 3.73 -6.89 4.00
CA CYS A 200 4.08 -5.91 2.97
C CYS A 200 3.63 -6.32 1.56
N ASP A 201 3.65 -5.36 0.62
CA ASP A 201 3.41 -5.55 -0.82
C ASP A 201 4.44 -6.54 -1.39
N GLN A 202 3.95 -7.63 -1.97
CA GLN A 202 4.75 -8.77 -2.43
C GLN A 202 5.75 -8.42 -3.55
N GLN A 203 5.57 -7.30 -4.26
CA GLN A 203 6.51 -6.83 -5.29
C GLN A 203 7.38 -5.66 -4.82
N LYS A 204 6.89 -4.83 -3.88
CA LYS A 204 7.50 -3.54 -3.53
C LYS A 204 8.01 -3.43 -2.08
N GLY A 205 7.93 -4.50 -1.29
CA GLY A 205 8.32 -4.52 0.14
C GLY A 205 7.56 -3.53 1.03
N THR A 206 6.50 -2.89 0.51
CA THR A 206 5.85 -1.72 1.12
C THR A 206 4.85 -2.16 2.19
N CYS A 207 5.03 -1.77 3.45
CA CYS A 207 4.26 -2.34 4.56
C CYS A 207 2.75 -2.07 4.44
N SER A 208 1.95 -3.13 4.32
CA SER A 208 0.54 -3.06 3.90
C SER A 208 -0.39 -2.41 4.92
N ALA A 209 0.00 -2.42 6.19
CA ALA A 209 -0.70 -1.78 7.30
C ALA A 209 0.05 -0.54 7.85
N GLY A 210 1.02 -0.02 7.11
CA GLY A 210 1.94 1.03 7.57
C GLY A 210 3.00 0.49 8.55
N CYS A 211 3.55 1.40 9.36
CA CYS A 211 4.66 1.10 10.27
C CYS A 211 4.19 0.83 11.71
N LYS A 212 4.98 0.04 12.43
CA LYS A 212 4.95 -0.01 13.90
C LYS A 212 5.32 1.36 14.48
N GLN A 213 4.93 1.61 15.73
CA GLN A 213 5.37 2.78 16.48
C GLN A 213 6.91 2.87 16.47
N ASN A 214 7.45 4.09 16.38
CA ASN A 214 8.88 4.42 16.27
C ASN A 214 9.53 4.13 14.89
N TRP A 215 8.82 3.55 13.92
CA TRP A 215 9.32 3.28 12.56
C TRP A 215 8.65 4.19 11.50
N THR A 216 9.38 4.47 10.42
CA THR A 216 8.95 5.30 9.30
C THR A 216 9.53 4.84 7.96
N GLY A 217 9.16 5.51 6.87
CA GLY A 217 9.54 5.15 5.50
C GLY A 217 8.57 4.17 4.85
N ARG A 218 8.76 3.90 3.54
CA ARG A 218 7.86 3.04 2.75
C ARG A 218 7.95 1.56 3.16
N LEU A 219 9.14 1.11 3.52
CA LEU A 219 9.41 -0.26 3.92
C LEU A 219 9.43 -0.41 5.45
N CYS A 220 9.16 0.67 6.20
CA CYS A 220 9.27 0.73 7.66
C CYS A 220 10.61 0.17 8.15
N ASP A 221 11.68 0.65 7.54
CA ASP A 221 13.07 0.24 7.64
C ASP A 221 13.95 1.30 8.32
N VAL A 222 13.40 2.49 8.56
CA VAL A 222 14.05 3.65 9.19
C VAL A 222 13.30 4.01 10.48
N CYS A 223 13.99 4.57 11.48
CA CYS A 223 13.33 5.09 12.68
C CYS A 223 12.67 6.45 12.44
N ASP A 224 11.62 6.76 13.20
CA ASP A 224 11.08 8.13 13.20
C ASP A 224 12.12 9.14 13.74
N ALA A 225 11.90 10.43 13.50
CA ALA A 225 12.90 11.46 13.76
C ALA A 225 13.32 11.58 15.24
N LYS A 226 12.58 10.97 16.19
CA LYS A 226 12.83 10.99 17.63
C LYS A 226 13.38 9.68 18.18
N HIS A 227 13.64 8.68 17.34
CA HIS A 227 14.10 7.36 17.78
C HIS A 227 15.32 6.88 16.98
N TYR A 228 16.12 5.98 17.57
CA TYR A 228 17.29 5.41 16.92
C TYR A 228 17.65 3.99 17.36
N GLY A 229 18.56 3.38 16.59
CA GLY A 229 19.26 2.14 16.93
C GLY A 229 18.40 0.88 16.75
N PRO A 230 18.84 -0.26 17.35
CA PRO A 230 18.18 -1.55 17.17
C PRO A 230 16.67 -1.50 17.45
N ALA A 231 15.90 -1.86 16.43
CA ALA A 231 14.44 -1.85 16.43
C ALA A 231 13.77 -0.50 16.80
N CYS A 232 14.48 0.62 16.68
CA CYS A 232 14.02 1.97 17.02
C CYS A 232 13.56 2.12 18.48
N SER A 233 14.26 1.44 19.40
CA SER A 233 13.88 1.34 20.81
C SER A 233 14.57 2.35 21.74
N MET A 234 15.40 3.26 21.22
CA MET A 234 16.05 4.33 21.99
C MET A 234 15.52 5.69 21.54
N GLU A 235 15.29 6.61 22.49
CA GLU A 235 14.82 7.97 22.23
C GLU A 235 16.00 8.93 21.99
N CYS A 236 15.86 9.82 21.01
CA CYS A 236 16.79 10.93 20.79
C CYS A 236 16.85 11.84 22.03
N ASN A 237 18.02 12.45 22.30
CA ASN A 237 18.17 13.33 23.45
C ASN A 237 17.20 14.53 23.37
N ILE A 238 16.51 14.83 24.46
CA ILE A 238 15.67 16.04 24.63
C ILE A 238 16.46 17.36 24.45
N ASN A 239 17.80 17.28 24.50
CA ASN A 239 18.71 18.38 24.25
C ASN A 239 19.14 18.51 22.77
N CYS A 240 18.79 17.56 21.89
CA CYS A 240 18.92 17.74 20.45
C CYS A 240 17.91 18.81 19.98
N LEU A 241 18.26 19.61 18.96
CA LEU A 241 17.30 20.53 18.37
C LEU A 241 16.11 19.75 17.76
N ASN A 242 14.89 20.24 18.03
CA ASN A 242 13.60 19.58 17.72
C ASN A 242 13.43 18.16 18.32
N ASN A 243 14.29 17.75 19.27
CA ASN A 243 14.46 16.37 19.75
C ASN A 243 14.80 15.39 18.61
N THR A 244 15.56 15.82 17.60
CA THR A 244 15.86 15.00 16.41
C THR A 244 17.30 14.51 16.34
N CYS A 245 17.49 13.25 15.92
CA CYS A 245 18.81 12.63 15.87
C CYS A 245 19.00 11.67 14.70
N ASN A 246 20.20 11.09 14.61
CA ASN A 246 20.55 10.03 13.68
C ASN A 246 19.91 8.71 14.12
N ASP A 247 19.07 8.17 13.25
CA ASP A 247 18.29 6.94 13.36
C ASP A 247 19.14 5.67 13.56
N VAL A 248 20.45 5.72 13.29
CA VAL A 248 21.39 4.62 13.58
C VAL A 248 22.24 4.93 14.82
N THR A 249 22.82 6.14 14.92
CA THR A 249 23.86 6.45 15.92
C THR A 249 23.38 7.21 17.16
N GLY A 250 22.23 7.90 17.11
CA GLY A 250 21.70 8.73 18.20
C GLY A 250 22.23 10.17 18.25
N SER A 251 23.17 10.55 17.37
CA SER A 251 23.75 11.90 17.34
C SER A 251 22.78 12.96 16.81
N CYS A 252 22.74 14.15 17.42
CA CYS A 252 21.79 15.21 17.12
C CYS A 252 22.07 15.87 15.75
N LYS A 253 21.16 15.68 14.77
CA LYS A 253 21.37 16.12 13.37
C LYS A 253 21.44 17.64 13.21
N ASP A 254 20.55 18.36 13.89
CA ASP A 254 20.39 19.82 13.77
C ASP A 254 21.13 20.59 14.88
N GLY A 255 22.06 19.94 15.59
CA GLY A 255 22.78 20.51 16.74
C GLY A 255 21.98 20.49 18.04
N CYS A 256 22.36 21.36 18.98
CA CYS A 256 21.89 21.34 20.37
C CYS A 256 20.96 22.50 20.75
N ALA A 257 20.14 22.26 21.76
CA ALA A 257 19.45 23.30 22.51
C ALA A 257 20.43 24.26 23.20
N PHE A 258 19.95 25.47 23.53
CA PHE A 258 20.78 26.50 24.18
C PHE A 258 21.40 26.01 25.49
N GLY A 259 22.71 26.25 25.68
CA GLY A 259 23.46 25.81 26.86
C GLY A 259 23.92 24.34 26.82
N LYS A 260 23.80 23.65 25.68
CA LYS A 260 24.21 22.26 25.49
C LYS A 260 25.17 22.09 24.32
N PHE A 261 26.08 21.11 24.40
CA PHE A 261 27.05 20.79 23.34
C PHE A 261 27.44 19.31 23.29
N GLY A 262 28.29 18.97 22.31
CA GLY A 262 28.72 17.60 21.99
C GLY A 262 27.75 16.88 21.05
N ASP A 263 28.21 15.83 20.37
CA ASP A 263 27.47 15.10 19.31
C ASP A 263 26.10 14.57 19.74
N PHE A 264 25.89 14.42 21.05
CA PHE A 264 24.67 13.92 21.69
C PHE A 264 23.98 14.96 22.58
N CYS A 265 24.47 16.20 22.64
CA CYS A 265 23.95 17.30 23.47
C CYS A 265 23.80 16.98 24.97
N ASN A 266 24.62 16.06 25.50
CA ASN A 266 24.63 15.71 26.92
C ASN A 266 25.36 16.76 27.77
N GLU A 267 26.45 17.32 27.24
CA GLU A 267 27.35 18.22 27.96
C GLU A 267 26.73 19.61 28.12
N THR A 268 26.95 20.23 29.28
CA THR A 268 26.44 21.56 29.63
C THR A 268 27.51 22.62 29.46
N CYS A 269 27.16 23.70 28.76
CA CYS A 269 27.94 24.93 28.74
C CYS A 269 27.99 25.56 30.14
N ASP A 270 29.17 25.62 30.76
CA ASP A 270 29.45 26.63 31.79
C ASP A 270 29.42 28.04 31.17
N ASP A 271 29.32 29.08 32.01
CA ASP A 271 29.20 30.49 31.58
C ASP A 271 30.23 30.92 30.51
N ASN A 272 31.43 30.33 30.53
CA ASN A 272 32.51 30.61 29.60
C ASN A 272 32.19 30.23 28.13
N CYS A 273 31.32 29.26 27.88
CA CYS A 273 31.00 28.77 26.54
C CYS A 273 30.11 29.71 25.72
N VAL A 274 29.45 30.69 26.37
CA VAL A 274 28.63 31.71 25.67
C VAL A 274 29.47 32.55 24.70
N SER A 275 30.77 32.69 24.97
CA SER A 275 31.73 33.46 24.16
C SER A 275 31.80 33.04 22.68
N TYR A 276 31.58 31.77 22.35
CA TYR A 276 31.75 31.25 20.98
C TYR A 276 30.52 31.42 20.07
N TRP A 277 29.34 31.70 20.60
CA TRP A 277 28.10 31.80 19.81
C TRP A 277 27.80 33.23 19.29
N HIS A 278 28.69 34.19 19.52
CA HIS A 278 28.42 35.60 19.20
C HIS A 278 28.64 35.99 17.73
N GLU A 279 29.48 35.30 16.95
CA GLU A 279 29.86 35.74 15.59
C GLU A 279 28.70 35.84 14.60
N ASP A 280 27.75 34.89 14.59
CA ASP A 280 26.61 34.95 13.65
C ASP A 280 25.58 36.03 14.01
N THR A 281 25.58 36.55 15.26
CA THR A 281 24.58 37.56 15.69
C THR A 281 24.77 38.90 14.99
N GLU A 282 26.02 39.33 14.75
CA GLU A 282 26.31 40.53 13.94
C GLU A 282 25.88 40.37 12.48
N LYS A 283 26.13 39.18 11.91
CA LYS A 283 25.86 38.86 10.50
C LYS A 283 24.35 38.84 10.21
N TYR A 284 23.56 38.22 11.09
CA TYR A 284 22.10 38.28 11.02
C TYR A 284 21.54 39.69 11.19
N LYS A 285 22.12 40.50 12.08
CA LYS A 285 21.72 41.89 12.28
C LYS A 285 21.94 42.74 11.02
N LYS A 286 23.15 42.67 10.43
CA LYS A 286 23.52 43.36 9.18
C LYS A 286 22.62 42.96 7.99
N LEU A 287 22.27 41.67 7.88
CA LEU A 287 21.31 41.19 6.87
C LEU A 287 19.90 41.79 7.05
N LYS A 288 19.42 41.89 8.30
CA LYS A 288 18.10 42.46 8.59
C LYS A 288 18.04 43.97 8.32
N GLU A 289 19.10 44.69 8.63
CA GLU A 289 19.23 46.14 8.37
C GLU A 289 19.29 46.43 6.86
N SER A 290 20.07 45.68 6.08
CA SER A 290 20.17 45.82 4.63
C SER A 290 18.83 45.60 3.89
N ASN A 291 18.01 44.66 4.35
CA ASN A 291 16.70 44.38 3.74
C ASN A 291 15.68 45.50 3.98
N LEU A 292 15.82 46.27 5.07
CA LEU A 292 14.90 47.37 5.40
C LEU A 292 15.14 48.60 4.50
N GLU A 293 16.40 48.98 4.27
CA GLU A 293 16.77 50.04 3.32
C GLU A 293 16.26 49.73 1.90
N THR A 294 16.44 48.48 1.46
CA THR A 294 15.97 48.00 0.15
C THR A 294 14.45 48.15 -0.01
N LEU A 295 13.69 47.93 1.08
CA LEU A 295 12.23 48.08 1.09
C LEU A 295 11.81 49.56 0.98
N PHE A 296 12.51 50.48 1.66
CA PHE A 296 12.22 51.92 1.56
C PHE A 296 12.48 52.47 0.14
N ILE A 297 13.56 52.04 -0.52
CA ILE A 297 13.85 52.42 -1.91
C ILE A 297 12.73 51.96 -2.85
N LEU A 298 12.24 50.72 -2.68
CA LEU A 298 11.13 50.18 -3.48
C LEU A 298 9.83 50.99 -3.29
N TYR A 299 9.45 51.32 -2.05
CA TYR A 299 8.30 52.17 -1.77
C TYR A 299 8.46 53.59 -2.38
N GLY A 300 9.67 54.16 -2.34
CA GLY A 300 9.98 55.44 -2.97
C GLY A 300 9.75 55.43 -4.49
N MET A 301 10.20 54.38 -5.18
CA MET A 301 9.95 54.22 -6.62
C MET A 301 8.47 54.03 -6.95
N ILE A 302 7.74 53.23 -6.16
CA ILE A 302 6.30 53.04 -6.34
C ILE A 302 5.55 54.37 -6.15
N ALA A 303 5.88 55.15 -5.12
CA ALA A 303 5.28 56.46 -4.89
C ALA A 303 5.55 57.43 -6.07
N ALA A 304 6.78 57.48 -6.58
CA ALA A 304 7.14 58.31 -7.73
C ALA A 304 6.37 57.92 -9.01
N LEU A 305 6.19 56.61 -9.27
CA LEU A 305 5.38 56.11 -10.38
C LEU A 305 3.90 56.50 -10.23
N CYS A 306 3.32 56.34 -9.04
CA CYS A 306 1.95 56.77 -8.75
C CYS A 306 1.75 58.28 -8.97
N VAL A 307 2.68 59.12 -8.50
CA VAL A 307 2.64 60.58 -8.75
C VAL A 307 2.75 60.89 -10.24
N SER A 308 3.64 60.22 -10.98
CA SER A 308 3.77 60.36 -12.44
C SER A 308 2.47 60.00 -13.18
N LEU A 309 1.81 58.90 -12.78
CA LEU A 309 0.52 58.50 -13.37
C LEU A 309 -0.59 59.51 -13.06
N ILE A 310 -0.63 60.08 -11.85
CA ILE A 310 -1.59 61.14 -11.47
C ILE A 310 -1.34 62.42 -12.28
N VAL A 311 -0.08 62.86 -12.41
CA VAL A 311 0.28 64.05 -13.19
C VAL A 311 -0.06 63.86 -14.67
N ASN A 312 0.30 62.72 -15.26
CA ASN A 312 -0.03 62.41 -16.65
C ASN A 312 -1.55 62.30 -16.88
N GLY A 313 -2.29 61.66 -15.96
CA GLY A 313 -3.75 61.61 -16.01
C GLY A 313 -4.40 63.00 -15.93
N CYS A 314 -3.89 63.89 -15.07
CA CYS A 314 -4.30 65.28 -15.00
C CYS A 314 -3.98 66.06 -16.28
N MET A 315 -2.79 65.87 -16.87
CA MET A 315 -2.38 66.51 -18.13
C MET A 315 -3.22 66.03 -19.33
N ILE A 316 -3.56 64.75 -19.40
CA ILE A 316 -4.48 64.20 -20.41
C ILE A 316 -5.88 64.81 -20.22
N LYS A 317 -6.41 64.81 -18.99
CA LYS A 317 -7.71 65.40 -18.64
C LYS A 317 -7.78 66.91 -18.90
N TRP A 318 -6.65 67.62 -18.76
CA TRP A 318 -6.52 69.04 -19.08
C TRP A 318 -6.50 69.28 -20.60
N ASN A 319 -5.73 68.52 -21.37
CA ASN A 319 -5.73 68.61 -22.83
C ASN A 319 -7.11 68.30 -23.42
N LEU A 320 -7.78 67.22 -22.97
CA LEU A 320 -9.14 66.89 -23.41
C LEU A 320 -10.16 68.02 -23.12
N ARG A 321 -10.04 68.71 -21.97
CA ARG A 321 -10.84 69.91 -21.67
C ARG A 321 -10.47 71.11 -22.55
N ARG A 322 -9.18 71.30 -22.85
CA ARG A 322 -8.69 72.39 -23.71
C ARG A 322 -9.16 72.23 -25.15
N ASP A 323 -9.24 71.00 -25.65
CA ASP A 323 -9.68 70.72 -27.01
C ASP A 323 -11.20 70.89 -27.16
N GLN A 324 -11.99 70.66 -26.10
CA GLN A 324 -13.39 71.12 -26.07
C GLN A 324 -13.53 72.65 -26.10
N TYR A 325 -12.68 73.39 -25.38
CA TYR A 325 -12.65 74.87 -25.46
C TYR A 325 -12.31 75.38 -26.88
N LYS A 326 -11.39 74.72 -27.59
CA LYS A 326 -11.10 75.04 -29.00
C LYS A 326 -12.25 74.75 -29.97
N GLY A 327 -13.24 73.95 -29.57
CA GLY A 327 -14.42 73.67 -30.38
C GLY A 327 -15.39 74.86 -30.53
N GLN A 328 -15.32 75.87 -29.65
CA GLN A 328 -16.28 77.00 -29.69
C GLN A 328 -15.81 78.18 -30.56
N ASP A 329 -14.49 78.43 -30.68
CA ASP A 329 -13.94 79.54 -31.49
C ASP A 329 -14.11 79.36 -33.01
N VAL A 330 -14.32 78.14 -33.49
CA VAL A 330 -14.41 77.83 -34.94
C VAL A 330 -15.82 78.10 -35.51
N ASN A 331 -16.86 77.93 -34.69
CA ASN A 331 -18.25 77.93 -35.17
C ASN A 331 -18.85 79.30 -35.52
N GLN A 332 -18.10 80.40 -35.36
CA GLN A 332 -18.59 81.75 -35.68
C GLN A 332 -18.16 82.29 -37.06
N LYS A 333 -17.54 81.46 -37.93
CA LYS A 333 -17.03 81.91 -39.24
C LYS A 333 -17.64 81.23 -40.49
N THR A 334 -18.55 80.27 -40.35
CA THR A 334 -19.06 79.48 -41.50
C THR A 334 -20.57 79.24 -41.49
N MET A 335 -21.37 80.31 -41.43
CA MET A 335 -22.71 80.35 -42.04
C MET A 335 -23.02 81.75 -42.59
N ASN A 336 -22.76 81.98 -43.87
CA ASN A 336 -23.33 83.09 -44.63
C ASN A 336 -23.31 82.77 -46.13
N LYS A 337 -24.45 82.96 -46.83
CA LYS A 337 -24.74 82.61 -48.25
C LYS A 337 -24.82 81.10 -48.52
N ASN A 338 -25.88 80.50 -49.07
CA ASN A 338 -26.95 81.02 -49.96
C ASN A 338 -28.38 80.49 -49.62
N PHE A 339 -29.40 81.15 -50.19
CA PHE A 339 -30.85 80.85 -50.19
C PHE A 339 -31.29 80.38 -51.60
N PRO A 340 -32.58 80.14 -51.98
CA PRO A 340 -33.89 80.06 -51.27
C PRO A 340 -34.42 78.60 -51.17
N LEU A 341 -35.67 78.18 -50.85
CA LEU A 341 -37.06 78.72 -50.63
C LEU A 341 -37.55 78.32 -49.20
N GLN A 342 -38.71 78.65 -48.60
CA GLN A 342 -40.13 78.98 -48.95
C GLN A 342 -41.02 77.73 -49.24
N ASP A 343 -42.16 77.45 -48.57
CA ASP A 343 -43.10 78.32 -47.79
C ASP A 343 -43.84 77.61 -46.61
N SER A 344 -44.52 78.38 -45.73
CA SER A 344 -45.56 77.98 -44.73
C SER A 344 -45.19 77.01 -43.57
N ILE A 345 -45.79 76.98 -42.36
CA ILE A 345 -46.85 77.76 -41.65
C ILE A 345 -46.55 77.72 -40.11
N SER A 346 -47.26 78.51 -39.29
CA SER A 346 -47.09 78.67 -37.81
C SER A 346 -48.47 78.66 -37.10
N PRO A 347 -48.63 78.62 -35.75
CA PRO A 347 -47.67 78.60 -34.63
C PRO A 347 -47.88 77.33 -33.73
N GLN A 348 -47.86 77.23 -32.38
CA GLN A 348 -47.77 78.15 -31.22
C GLN A 348 -47.38 77.40 -29.91
N ASP A 349 -47.27 78.17 -28.80
CA ASP A 349 -47.44 77.83 -27.36
C ASP A 349 -46.36 77.06 -26.55
N ILE A 350 -46.24 77.25 -25.21
CA ILE A 350 -46.08 78.48 -24.37
C ILE A 350 -45.79 78.10 -22.88
N TYR A 351 -44.75 78.72 -22.25
CA TYR A 351 -44.51 78.97 -20.79
C TYR A 351 -44.73 77.82 -19.73
N ASP A 352 -44.43 77.90 -18.41
CA ASP A 352 -43.34 78.61 -17.68
C ASP A 352 -42.89 77.93 -16.36
N THR A 353 -41.76 78.47 -15.85
CA THR A 353 -41.11 78.52 -14.52
C THR A 353 -41.76 78.08 -13.17
N VAL A 354 -40.87 77.53 -12.29
CA VAL A 354 -40.58 77.90 -10.86
C VAL A 354 -41.42 77.41 -9.66
N GLY A 355 -40.68 77.04 -8.58
CA GLY A 355 -41.06 77.13 -7.15
C GLY A 355 -41.24 75.81 -6.38
N ASP A 356 -41.02 75.69 -5.06
CA ASP A 356 -40.12 76.45 -4.15
C ASP A 356 -39.93 75.70 -2.78
N ASP A 357 -39.02 76.20 -1.93
CA ASP A 357 -38.95 76.09 -0.45
C ASP A 357 -38.87 74.77 0.40
N LYS A 358 -37.70 74.62 1.06
CA LYS A 358 -37.39 74.48 2.52
C LYS A 358 -38.12 73.47 3.48
N LYS A 359 -37.26 72.73 4.22
CA LYS A 359 -37.11 72.60 5.72
C LYS A 359 -37.28 71.20 6.38
N TYR A 360 -36.61 71.04 7.54
CA TYR A 360 -36.68 69.99 8.58
C TYR A 360 -38.10 69.92 9.22
N GLU A 361 -38.55 68.88 9.96
CA GLU A 361 -38.22 68.36 11.33
C GLU A 361 -39.14 67.10 11.58
N ASP A 362 -38.96 66.05 12.42
CA ASP A 362 -37.90 65.46 13.30
C ASP A 362 -38.29 64.01 13.85
N LEU A 363 -37.34 63.24 14.44
CA LEU A 363 -37.34 62.05 15.38
C LEU A 363 -38.26 60.77 15.32
N GLY A 364 -37.67 59.62 15.74
CA GLY A 364 -38.32 58.36 16.20
C GLY A 364 -37.32 57.32 16.78
N HIS A 365 -37.67 56.54 17.83
CA HIS A 365 -36.68 55.83 18.70
C HIS A 365 -37.21 54.53 19.36
N LEU A 366 -36.39 53.45 19.49
CA LEU A 366 -36.51 52.21 20.35
C LEU A 366 -35.36 51.22 19.91
N SER A 367 -34.26 50.99 20.63
CA SER A 367 -34.02 50.22 21.89
C SER A 367 -33.93 48.67 21.76
N GLY A 368 -32.80 48.08 22.14
CA GLY A 368 -32.58 46.63 22.31
C GLY A 368 -31.08 46.31 22.49
N SER A 369 -30.69 45.46 23.45
CA SER A 369 -29.30 45.35 23.94
C SER A 369 -28.62 43.99 23.74
N SER A 370 -27.28 44.02 23.73
CA SER A 370 -26.39 42.85 23.81
C SER A 370 -26.51 42.11 25.15
N HIS A 371 -26.12 40.83 25.19
CA HIS A 371 -25.82 40.12 26.42
C HIS A 371 -24.67 39.11 26.20
N TYR A 372 -23.62 39.23 27.00
CA TYR A 372 -22.68 38.14 27.32
C TYR A 372 -22.84 37.81 28.82
N ASP A 373 -22.11 36.80 29.31
CA ASP A 373 -21.96 36.44 30.73
C ASP A 373 -23.23 35.95 31.48
N GLN A 374 -23.34 34.63 31.63
CA GLN A 374 -23.90 34.02 32.85
C GLN A 374 -23.23 32.65 33.17
N LEU A 375 -22.18 32.73 33.98
CA LEU A 375 -21.72 31.82 35.03
C LEU A 375 -21.88 30.28 34.90
N GLU A 376 -20.72 29.62 34.85
CA GLU A 376 -20.22 28.59 35.80
C GLU A 376 -21.11 27.52 36.48
N LEU A 377 -20.47 26.35 36.65
CA LEU A 377 -20.65 25.31 37.69
C LEU A 377 -21.90 24.38 37.64
N ILE A 378 -21.61 23.08 37.45
CA ILE A 378 -22.05 22.00 38.35
C ILE A 378 -21.04 20.83 38.26
N LYS A 379 -20.93 20.01 39.31
CA LYS A 379 -19.98 18.88 39.42
C LYS A 379 -20.69 17.53 39.28
N SER A 380 -19.87 16.50 39.02
CA SER A 380 -20.06 15.07 39.36
C SER A 380 -21.32 14.36 38.85
N SER A 381 -21.09 13.43 37.92
CA SER A 381 -21.63 12.06 37.94
C SER A 381 -20.57 11.12 37.36
#